data_AF-A0AAT9HBU2-F1
#
_entry.id   AF-A0AAT9HBU2-F1
#
_cell.length_a   1.000
_cell.length_b   1.000
_cell.length_c   1.000
_cell.angle_alpha   90.00
_cell.angle_beta   90.00
_cell.angle_gamma   90.00
#
_symmetry.space_group_name_H-M   'P 1'
#
loop_
_entity.id
_entity.type
_entity.pdbx_description
1 polymer ?
#
loop_
_entity_poly.entity_id
_entity_poly.type
_entity_poly.pdbx_seq_one_letter_code
_entity_poly.pdbx_strand_id
1 'polypeptide(L)'
;MTDDSGSTDAQGAGEDPLALRLEQLIVGAERRYTPFQAARSAGVTMEIATRFWRAMGFADVGQAKALTEADVLALRRLAGLVEAGLLSEAMAVQVARSTGQTTARLAEWQIDSFLEGLTEPPSPV
;
A
#
# COMPACT_ATOMS: atom_id res chain seq x y z
N MET A 1 -20.25 32.64 39.40
CA MET A 1 -19.08 32.89 40.26
C MET A 1 -18.63 31.52 40.73
N THR A 2 -17.73 30.80 40.08
CA THR A 2 -16.59 31.03 39.15
C THR A 2 -16.56 29.80 38.21
N ASP A 3 -16.63 29.92 36.89
CA ASP A 3 -15.56 30.11 35.89
C ASP A 3 -14.20 29.43 36.15
N ASP A 4 -13.60 28.99 35.03
CA ASP A 4 -12.23 28.46 34.79
C ASP A 4 -12.11 26.93 34.60
N SER A 5 -12.24 26.43 33.37
CA SER A 5 -11.19 26.26 32.33
C SER A 5 -10.34 24.99 32.51
N GLY A 6 -10.38 24.15 31.46
CA GLY A 6 -9.60 22.94 31.32
C GLY A 6 -9.83 22.30 29.96
N SER A 7 -9.82 23.11 28.91
CA SER A 7 -9.62 22.68 27.52
C SER A 7 -8.26 22.00 27.39
N THR A 8 -8.11 21.14 26.37
CA THR A 8 -6.91 20.36 25.96
C THR A 8 -6.90 18.98 26.64
N ASP A 9 -7.20 17.89 25.94
CA ASP A 9 -6.31 17.36 24.91
C ASP A 9 -7.03 16.97 23.60
N ALA A 10 -7.11 17.93 22.69
CA ALA A 10 -6.97 17.63 21.27
C ALA A 10 -5.47 17.40 21.00
N GLN A 11 -4.98 16.20 21.27
CA GLN A 11 -3.65 15.75 20.82
C GLN A 11 -3.86 14.56 19.91
N GLY A 12 -3.47 14.74 18.64
CA GLY A 12 -3.57 13.72 17.61
C GLY A 12 -2.97 12.41 18.10
N ALA A 13 -3.71 11.32 17.86
CA ALA A 13 -3.22 9.97 18.03
C ALA A 13 -1.94 9.81 17.19
N GLY A 14 -0.79 10.00 17.84
CA GLY A 14 0.49 9.63 17.27
C GLY A 14 0.44 8.13 17.00
N GLU A 15 0.66 7.76 15.75
CA GLU A 15 0.69 6.36 15.31
C GLU A 15 1.56 5.53 16.27
N ASP A 16 1.07 4.35 16.65
CA ASP A 16 1.78 3.42 17.53
C ASP A 16 3.22 3.18 16.99
N PRO A 17 4.28 3.50 17.75
CA PRO A 17 5.66 3.31 17.32
C PRO A 17 5.97 1.88 16.86
N LEU A 18 5.27 0.88 17.41
CA LEU A 18 5.40 -0.51 16.99
C LEU A 18 4.78 -0.73 15.60
N ALA A 19 3.60 -0.19 15.34
CA ALA A 19 2.93 -0.28 14.06
C ALA A 19 3.78 0.33 12.94
N LEU A 20 4.36 1.52 13.17
CA LEU A 20 5.27 2.16 12.23
C LEU A 20 6.52 1.33 11.94
N ARG A 21 7.09 0.69 12.95
CA ARG A 21 8.28 -0.16 12.80
C ARG A 21 7.97 -1.46 12.05
N LEU A 22 6.84 -2.09 12.35
CA LEU A 22 6.34 -3.25 11.61
C LEU A 22 6.09 -2.90 10.15
N GLU A 23 5.47 -1.74 9.91
CA GLU A 23 5.20 -1.25 8.57
C GLU A 23 6.48 -1.00 7.76
N GLN A 24 7.51 -0.42 8.38
CA GLN A 24 8.83 -0.29 7.74
C GLN A 24 9.45 -1.64 7.41
N LEU A 25 9.28 -2.66 8.25
CA LEU A 25 9.78 -4.02 7.99
C LEU A 25 9.01 -4.70 6.84
N ILE A 26 7.69 -4.49 6.77
CA ILE A 26 6.83 -5.09 5.72
C ILE A 26 7.07 -4.43 4.37
N VAL A 27 7.09 -3.10 4.32
CA VAL A 27 7.25 -2.35 3.06
C VAL A 27 8.71 -2.30 2.61
N GLY A 28 9.65 -2.24 3.56
CA GLY A 28 11.09 -2.22 3.28
C GLY A 28 11.57 -0.97 2.53
N ALA A 29 10.72 0.05 2.34
CA ALA A 29 11.02 1.25 1.58
C ALA A 29 10.23 2.47 2.10
N GLU A 30 10.84 3.64 1.96
CA GLU A 30 10.18 4.91 2.32
C GLU A 30 9.06 5.27 1.34
N ARG A 31 7.89 5.61 1.88
CA ARG A 31 6.75 6.15 1.12
C ARG A 31 6.98 7.62 0.81
N ARG A 32 7.29 7.89 -0.44
CA ARG A 32 7.76 9.19 -0.89
C ARG A 32 6.73 9.92 -1.74
N TYR A 33 5.87 9.18 -2.42
CA TYR A 33 4.99 9.70 -3.46
C TYR A 33 3.52 9.71 -3.03
N THR A 34 2.84 10.83 -3.31
CA THR A 34 1.38 10.82 -3.41
C THR A 34 0.96 10.11 -4.69
N PRO A 35 -0.30 9.63 -4.81
CA PRO A 35 -0.82 9.08 -6.06
C PRO A 35 -0.61 10.00 -7.26
N PHE A 36 -0.86 11.31 -7.13
CA PHE A 36 -0.60 12.26 -8.21
C PHE A 36 0.88 12.32 -8.62
N GLN A 37 1.78 12.38 -7.64
CA GLN A 37 3.22 12.43 -7.91
C GLN A 37 3.71 11.13 -8.55
N ALA A 38 3.20 9.97 -8.11
CA ALA A 38 3.58 8.68 -8.65
C ALA A 38 3.15 8.53 -10.12
N ALA A 39 1.89 8.85 -10.45
CA ALA A 39 1.39 8.80 -11.82
C ALA A 39 2.19 9.72 -12.75
N ARG A 40 2.42 10.97 -12.30
CA ARG A 40 3.24 11.95 -13.04
C ARG A 40 4.68 11.44 -13.25
N SER A 41 5.29 10.86 -12.21
CA SER A 41 6.65 10.34 -12.29
C SER A 41 6.74 9.11 -13.20
N ALA A 42 5.69 8.28 -13.23
CA ALA A 42 5.60 7.14 -14.14
C ALA A 42 5.33 7.55 -15.60
N GLY A 43 4.92 8.79 -15.85
CA GLY A 43 4.61 9.30 -17.19
C GLY A 43 3.19 8.98 -17.67
N VAL A 44 2.28 8.62 -16.76
CA VAL A 44 0.91 8.22 -17.10
C VAL A 44 -0.13 9.17 -16.54
N THR A 45 -1.34 9.12 -17.09
CA THR A 45 -2.48 9.87 -16.53
C THR A 45 -2.93 9.26 -15.20
N MET A 46 -3.55 10.09 -14.36
CA MET A 46 -4.15 9.62 -13.10
C MET A 46 -5.23 8.57 -13.33
N GLU A 47 -5.97 8.65 -14.44
CA GLU A 47 -7.01 7.69 -14.77
C GLU A 47 -6.44 6.29 -14.98
N ILE A 48 -5.37 6.18 -15.77
CA ILE A 48 -4.69 4.91 -16.04
C ILE A 48 -4.07 4.36 -14.75
N ALA A 49 -3.36 5.21 -13.99
CA ALA A 49 -2.75 4.81 -12.72
C ALA A 49 -3.79 4.27 -11.73
N THR A 50 -4.89 5.00 -11.55
CA THR A 50 -5.99 4.61 -10.63
C THR A 50 -6.63 3.29 -11.07
N ARG A 51 -6.77 3.07 -12.38
CA ARG A 51 -7.31 1.82 -12.91
C ARG A 51 -6.43 0.62 -12.55
N PHE A 52 -5.10 0.76 -12.68
CA PHE A 52 -4.16 -0.29 -12.28
C PHE A 52 -4.12 -0.50 -10.77
N TRP A 53 -4.07 0.55 -9.96
CA TRP A 53 -4.09 0.43 -8.50
C TRP A 53 -5.37 -0.22 -7.98
N ARG A 54 -6.53 0.16 -8.51
CA ARG A 54 -7.81 -0.50 -8.18
C ARG A 54 -7.81 -1.96 -8.60
N ALA A 55 -7.23 -2.29 -9.76
CA ALA A 55 -7.09 -3.67 -10.18
C ALA A 55 -6.21 -4.47 -9.22
N MET A 56 -5.08 -3.92 -8.80
CA MET A 56 -4.17 -4.50 -7.80
C MET A 56 -4.79 -4.63 -6.39
N GLY A 57 -5.91 -3.96 -6.12
CA GLY A 57 -6.54 -3.93 -4.80
C GLY A 57 -5.96 -2.91 -3.82
N PHE A 58 -5.28 -1.87 -4.33
CA PHE A 58 -4.74 -0.81 -3.47
C PHE A 58 -5.88 0.05 -2.90
N ALA A 59 -5.72 0.48 -1.65
CA ALA A 59 -6.65 1.37 -0.98
C ALA A 59 -6.66 2.77 -1.61
N ASP A 60 -7.81 3.45 -1.54
CA ASP A 60 -7.90 4.87 -1.88
C ASP A 60 -7.39 5.71 -0.71
N VAL A 61 -6.20 6.27 -0.87
CA VAL A 61 -5.49 7.06 0.14
C VAL A 61 -5.55 8.57 -0.15
N GLY A 62 -6.38 9.00 -1.10
CA GLY A 62 -6.45 10.39 -1.54
C GLY A 62 -5.09 10.88 -2.06
N GLN A 63 -4.50 11.86 -1.37
CA GLN A 63 -3.17 12.42 -1.71
C GLN A 63 -2.14 12.22 -0.60
N ALA A 64 -2.35 11.28 0.31
CA ALA A 64 -1.33 10.89 1.27
C ALA A 64 -0.10 10.27 0.56
N LYS A 65 1.10 10.44 1.14
CA LYS A 65 2.30 9.78 0.64
C LYS A 65 2.26 8.30 1.02
N ALA A 66 1.74 7.49 0.11
CA ALA A 66 1.56 6.06 0.32
C ALA A 66 2.47 5.20 -0.56
N LEU A 67 3.01 5.77 -1.64
CA LEU A 67 3.68 5.03 -2.70
C LEU A 67 5.20 5.20 -2.65
N THR A 68 5.89 4.18 -3.12
CA THR A 68 7.35 4.05 -3.17
C THR A 68 7.87 4.21 -4.59
N GLU A 69 9.20 4.22 -4.76
CA GLU A 69 9.83 4.16 -6.09
C GLU A 69 9.46 2.89 -6.86
N ALA A 70 9.27 1.77 -6.15
CA ALA A 70 8.93 0.50 -6.77
C ALA A 70 7.56 0.59 -7.45
N ASP A 71 6.61 1.30 -6.84
CA ASP A 71 5.28 1.53 -7.41
C ASP A 71 5.35 2.37 -8.69
N VAL A 72 6.17 3.42 -8.69
CA VAL A 72 6.40 4.26 -9.88
C VAL A 72 7.02 3.45 -11.01
N LEU A 73 8.04 2.65 -10.70
CA LEU A 73 8.74 1.83 -11.68
C LEU A 73 7.84 0.71 -12.24
N ALA A 74 7.04 0.07 -11.39
CA ALA A 74 6.06 -0.94 -11.80
C ALA A 74 5.02 -0.34 -12.76
N LEU A 75 4.47 0.81 -12.39
CA LEU A 75 3.49 1.51 -13.21
C LEU A 75 4.07 1.93 -14.57
N ARG A 76 5.29 2.48 -14.59
CA ARG A 76 6.00 2.85 -15.83
C ARG A 76 6.25 1.63 -16.72
N ARG A 77 6.67 0.51 -16.15
CA ARG A 77 6.92 -0.74 -16.90
C ARG A 77 5.64 -1.27 -17.54
N LEU A 78 4.55 -1.34 -16.78
CA LEU A 78 3.28 -1.85 -17.27
C LEU A 78 2.71 -0.95 -18.37
N ALA A 79 2.76 0.37 -18.19
CA ALA A 79 2.34 1.33 -19.20
C ALA A 79 3.18 1.23 -20.48
N GLY A 80 4.51 1.10 -20.35
CA GLY A 80 5.39 0.93 -21.51
C GLY A 80 5.10 -0.33 -22.33
N LEU A 81 4.66 -1.43 -21.69
CA LEU A 81 4.23 -2.63 -22.41
C LEU A 81 2.94 -2.41 -23.20
N VAL A 82 2.02 -1.61 -22.67
CA VAL A 82 0.76 -1.25 -23.35
C VAL A 82 1.04 -0.30 -24.51
N GLU A 83 1.85 0.74 -24.30
CA GLU A 83 2.25 1.70 -25.34
C GLU A 83 3.01 1.03 -26.49
N ALA A 84 3.87 0.06 -26.19
CA ALA A 84 4.58 -0.73 -27.20
C ALA A 84 3.68 -1.72 -27.95
N GLY A 85 2.39 -1.84 -27.59
CA GLY A 85 1.45 -2.79 -28.18
C GLY A 85 1.71 -4.25 -27.82
N LEU A 86 2.57 -4.52 -26.85
CA LEU A 86 2.88 -5.89 -26.39
C LEU A 86 1.76 -6.46 -25.51
N LEU A 87 0.99 -5.59 -24.86
CA LEU A 87 -0.22 -5.94 -24.12
C LEU A 87 -1.35 -5.00 -24.50
N SER A 88 -2.56 -5.53 -24.64
CA SER A 88 -3.75 -4.67 -24.60
C SER A 88 -3.93 -4.12 -23.18
N GLU A 89 -4.52 -2.92 -23.07
CA GLU A 89 -4.81 -2.34 -21.76
C GLU A 89 -5.71 -3.25 -20.91
N ALA A 90 -6.70 -3.89 -21.54
CA ALA A 90 -7.59 -4.83 -20.87
C ALA A 90 -6.82 -6.04 -20.29
N MET A 91 -5.86 -6.59 -21.03
CA MET A 91 -4.99 -7.66 -20.54
C MET A 91 -4.10 -7.18 -19.39
N ALA A 92 -3.49 -6.01 -19.51
CA ALA A 92 -2.65 -5.44 -18.46
C ALA A 92 -3.43 -5.26 -17.14
N VAL A 93 -4.68 -4.79 -17.21
CA VAL A 93 -5.57 -4.64 -16.04
C VAL A 93 -5.92 -6.01 -15.44
N GLN A 94 -6.16 -7.03 -16.26
CA GLN A 94 -6.42 -8.39 -15.75
C GLN A 94 -5.19 -9.01 -15.08
N VAL A 95 -4.00 -8.82 -15.65
CA VAL A 95 -2.74 -9.26 -15.03
C VAL A 95 -2.55 -8.59 -13.68
N ALA A 96 -2.69 -7.25 -13.61
CA ALA A 96 -2.63 -6.52 -12.36
C ALA A 96 -3.61 -7.07 -11.31
N ARG A 97 -4.86 -7.35 -11.72
CA ARG A 97 -5.86 -7.94 -10.83
C ARG A 97 -5.46 -9.31 -10.30
N SER A 98 -5.05 -10.22 -11.19
CA SER A 98 -4.62 -11.56 -10.80
C SER A 98 -3.42 -11.50 -9.86
N THR A 99 -2.44 -10.64 -10.13
CA THR A 99 -1.26 -10.46 -9.28
C THR A 99 -1.65 -9.94 -7.89
N GLY A 100 -2.50 -8.92 -7.83
CA GLY A 100 -3.02 -8.40 -6.56
C GLY A 100 -3.76 -9.46 -5.75
N GLN A 101 -4.65 -10.23 -6.39
CA GLN A 101 -5.41 -11.31 -5.74
C GLN A 101 -4.52 -12.42 -5.19
N THR A 102 -3.54 -12.89 -5.97
CA THR A 102 -2.60 -13.93 -5.50
C THR A 102 -1.73 -13.41 -4.36
N THR A 103 -1.27 -12.16 -4.44
CA THR A 103 -0.46 -11.53 -3.39
C THR A 103 -1.26 -11.36 -2.09
N ALA A 104 -2.52 -10.91 -2.19
CA ALA A 104 -3.41 -10.78 -1.05
C ALA A 104 -3.65 -12.13 -0.37
N ARG A 105 -3.91 -13.19 -1.15
CA ARG A 105 -4.11 -14.54 -0.62
C ARG A 105 -2.85 -15.08 0.06
N LEU A 106 -1.68 -14.79 -0.50
CA LEU A 106 -0.40 -15.18 0.11
C LEU A 106 -0.18 -14.44 1.42
N ALA A 107 -0.45 -13.13 1.48
CA ALA A 107 -0.32 -12.33 2.68
C ALA A 107 -1.27 -12.80 3.79
N GLU A 108 -2.52 -13.13 3.45
CA GLU A 108 -3.50 -13.72 4.37
C GLU A 108 -2.96 -15.01 5.00
N TRP A 109 -2.47 -15.94 4.15
CA TRP A 109 -1.87 -17.18 4.63
C TRP A 109 -0.62 -16.94 5.52
N GLN A 110 0.22 -15.96 5.17
CA GLN A 110 1.40 -15.60 5.96
C GLN A 110 1.01 -15.06 7.34
N ILE A 111 -0.05 -14.25 7.42
CA ILE A 111 -0.57 -13.72 8.69
C ILE A 111 -1.09 -14.87 9.56
N ASP A 112 -1.93 -15.75 9.00
CA ASP A 112 -2.49 -16.89 9.73
C ASP A 112 -1.37 -17.78 10.30
N SER A 113 -0.38 -18.11 9.47
CA SER A 113 0.77 -18.94 9.86
C SER A 113 1.63 -18.28 10.95
N PHE A 114 1.81 -16.95 10.90
CA PHE A 114 2.58 -16.22 11.90
C PHE A 114 1.83 -16.13 13.24
N LEU A 115 0.52 -15.92 13.22
CA LEU A 115 -0.31 -15.88 14.43
C LEU A 115 -0.36 -17.24 15.14
N GLU A 116 -0.41 -18.34 14.39
CA GLU A 116 -0.31 -19.70 14.95
C GLU A 116 1.01 -19.88 15.70
N GLY A 117 2.14 -19.52 15.09
CA GLY A 117 3.46 -19.62 15.73
C GLY A 117 3.66 -18.71 16.95
N LEU A 118 2.93 -17.58 17.04
CA LEU A 118 2.99 -16.69 18.21
C LEU A 118 2.13 -17.15 19.39
N THR A 119 1.15 -18.03 19.15
CA THR A 119 0.19 -18.50 20.17
C THR A 119 0.52 -19.88 20.72
N GLU A 120 1.55 -20.55 20.20
CA GLU A 120 2.02 -21.84 20.67
C GLU A 120 2.78 -21.69 22.02
N PRO A 121 2.33 -22.34 23.11
CA PRO A 121 3.01 -22.25 24.40
C PRO A 121 4.41 -22.88 24.29
N PRO A 122 5.44 -22.31 24.96
CA PRO A 122 6.78 -22.88 24.90
C PRO A 122 6.73 -24.33 25.39
N SER A 123 7.20 -25.27 24.56
CA SER A 123 7.28 -26.68 24.93
C SER A 123 8.10 -26.83 26.22
N PRO A 124 7.60 -27.61 27.21
CA PRO A 124 8.37 -27.86 28.41
C PRO A 124 9.62 -28.68 28.04
N VAL A 125 10.79 -28.12 28.34
CA VAL A 125 12.10 -28.81 28.28
C VAL A 125 12.23 -29.85 29.39
#